data_AF-A0A075UY48-F1
#
_entry.id   AF-A0A075UY48-F1
#
_cell.length_a   1.000
_cell.length_b   1.000
_cell.length_c   1.000
_cell.angle_alpha   90.00
_cell.angle_beta   90.00
_cell.angle_gamma   90.00
#
_symmetry.space_group_name_H-M   'P 1'
#
loop_
_entity.id
_entity.type
_entity.pdbx_description
1 polymer ?
#
loop_
_entity_poly.entity_id
_entity_poly.type
_entity_poly.pdbx_seq_one_letter_code
_entity_poly.pdbx_strand_id
1 'polypeptide(L)'
;MSDVLPITKIPRHGLPPRALVVGDPDRATAVAGSLTDAVLVGQNREYRSYTGTWKGVPVVVSSHGVGGPGALCQFGELAEAGVRTFLRLGTAGSLADGITDGDLVIAEAAVRDDGVTQQLIHPEYPAFATPELVVALSRAAPEAHRGVVWTRAAFSPLVLTLPMAEYLAARVIAIEMELSTLLVFAALRGLRAGGVLVIDGDARPDHPDPSAYDPHRDVVAEGVARATRVALDALIDVEGAE
;
A
#
# COMPACT_ATOMS: atom_id res chain seq x y z
N MET A 1 -19.23 25.64 -5.49
CA MET A 1 -17.95 24.94 -5.24
C MET A 1 -17.74 23.93 -6.35
N SER A 2 -16.50 23.59 -6.71
CA SER A 2 -16.23 22.58 -7.75
C SER A 2 -16.69 21.19 -7.28
N ASP A 3 -17.32 20.43 -8.19
CA ASP A 3 -17.82 19.06 -7.97
C ASP A 3 -16.70 18.01 -7.81
N VAL A 4 -15.45 18.42 -8.05
CA VAL A 4 -14.25 17.59 -7.89
C VAL A 4 -13.36 18.08 -6.75
N LEU A 5 -12.58 17.17 -6.20
CA LEU A 5 -11.58 17.46 -5.18
C LEU A 5 -10.31 18.10 -5.78
N PRO A 6 -9.64 19.00 -5.05
CA PRO A 6 -8.61 19.87 -5.62
C PRO A 6 -7.33 19.17 -6.05
N ILE A 7 -6.89 18.11 -5.35
CA ILE A 7 -5.59 17.45 -5.53
C ILE A 7 -5.67 16.34 -6.57
N THR A 8 -6.63 15.42 -6.46
CA THR A 8 -6.75 14.20 -7.28
C THR A 8 -7.74 14.34 -8.44
N LYS A 9 -8.59 15.38 -8.42
CA LYS A 9 -9.67 15.63 -9.39
C LYS A 9 -10.74 14.51 -9.47
N ILE A 10 -10.88 13.71 -8.42
CA ILE A 10 -12.01 12.77 -8.28
C ILE A 10 -13.29 13.50 -7.87
N PRO A 11 -14.49 12.91 -8.07
CA PRO A 11 -15.74 13.44 -7.54
C PRO A 11 -15.68 13.61 -6.01
N ARG A 12 -16.29 14.67 -5.49
CA ARG A 12 -16.32 14.94 -4.04
C ARG A 12 -17.08 13.90 -3.22
N HIS A 13 -18.01 13.17 -3.84
CA HIS A 13 -18.87 12.20 -3.17
C HIS A 13 -19.21 11.04 -4.11
N GLY A 14 -19.71 9.94 -3.54
CA GLY A 14 -20.31 8.84 -4.29
C GLY A 14 -19.32 7.79 -4.81
N LEU A 15 -18.06 7.82 -4.37
CA LEU A 15 -17.15 6.72 -4.64
C LEU A 15 -17.53 5.48 -3.80
N PRO A 16 -17.29 4.26 -4.32
CA PRO A 16 -17.42 3.03 -3.55
C PRO A 16 -16.65 3.09 -2.22
N PRO A 17 -17.13 2.40 -1.17
CA PRO A 17 -16.53 2.48 0.17
C PRO A 17 -15.19 1.76 0.32
N ARG A 18 -14.74 1.05 -0.72
CA ARG A 18 -13.55 0.19 -0.72
C ARG A 18 -12.57 0.66 -1.78
N ALA A 19 -11.31 0.87 -1.40
CA ALA A 19 -10.25 1.24 -2.33
C ALA A 19 -9.05 0.29 -2.24
N LEU A 20 -8.60 -0.20 -3.40
CA LEU A 20 -7.27 -0.74 -3.60
C LEU A 20 -6.36 0.39 -4.09
N VAL A 21 -5.38 0.76 -3.27
CA VAL A 21 -4.46 1.86 -3.57
C VAL A 21 -3.07 1.32 -3.91
N VAL A 22 -2.43 1.91 -4.92
CA VAL A 22 -1.12 1.49 -5.43
C VAL A 22 -0.19 2.69 -5.60
N GLY A 23 1.13 2.49 -5.61
CA GLY A 23 2.07 3.60 -5.84
C GLY A 23 2.01 4.13 -7.27
N ASP A 24 2.18 3.23 -8.23
CA ASP A 24 2.37 3.56 -9.64
C ASP A 24 1.03 3.79 -10.38
N PRO A 25 0.85 4.94 -11.07
CA PRO A 25 -0.30 5.19 -11.95
C PRO A 25 -0.56 4.12 -13.01
N ASP A 26 0.50 3.54 -13.59
CA ASP A 26 0.36 2.52 -14.62
C ASP A 26 -0.06 1.17 -14.01
N ARG A 27 0.37 0.89 -12.76
CA ARG A 27 -0.19 -0.21 -11.97
C ARG A 27 -1.67 0.02 -11.67
N ALA A 28 -2.10 1.25 -11.37
CA ALA A 28 -3.53 1.53 -11.16
C ALA A 28 -4.34 1.22 -12.43
N THR A 29 -3.81 1.57 -13.61
CA THR A 29 -4.43 1.21 -14.90
C THR A 29 -4.46 -0.30 -15.13
N ALA A 30 -3.37 -1.02 -14.85
CA ALA A 30 -3.31 -2.47 -15.01
C ALA A 30 -4.30 -3.19 -14.07
N VAL A 31 -4.37 -2.78 -12.81
CA VAL A 31 -5.33 -3.31 -11.83
C VAL A 31 -6.77 -3.00 -12.24
N ALA A 32 -7.04 -1.77 -12.71
CA ALA A 32 -8.37 -1.40 -13.21
C ALA A 32 -8.80 -2.25 -14.42
N GLY A 33 -7.87 -2.69 -15.26
CA GLY A 33 -8.13 -3.63 -16.36
C GLY A 33 -8.60 -5.02 -15.92
N SER A 34 -8.45 -5.37 -14.63
CA SER A 34 -9.01 -6.59 -14.04
C SER A 34 -10.44 -6.42 -13.53
N LEU A 35 -10.96 -5.19 -13.46
CA LEU A 35 -12.33 -4.91 -13.01
C LEU A 35 -13.32 -5.02 -14.17
N THR A 36 -14.57 -5.35 -13.84
CA THR A 36 -15.69 -5.22 -14.77
C THR A 36 -16.22 -3.78 -14.74
N ASP A 37 -16.54 -3.22 -15.91
CA ASP A 37 -17.05 -1.85 -16.09
C ASP A 37 -16.14 -0.78 -15.48
N ALA A 38 -14.83 -0.91 -15.68
CA ALA A 38 -13.85 0.04 -15.18
C ALA A 38 -14.00 1.43 -15.85
N VAL A 39 -14.10 2.49 -15.05
CA VAL A 39 -14.23 3.89 -15.52
C VAL A 39 -13.21 4.76 -14.82
N LEU A 40 -12.47 5.58 -15.59
CA LEU A 40 -11.57 6.60 -15.04
C LEU A 40 -12.42 7.74 -14.43
N VAL A 41 -12.26 8.01 -13.14
CA VAL A 41 -13.03 9.04 -12.41
C VAL A 41 -12.21 10.27 -12.03
N GLY A 42 -10.88 10.19 -12.11
CA GLY A 42 -10.01 11.34 -11.87
C GLY A 42 -8.57 11.04 -12.27
N GLN A 43 -7.91 12.03 -12.86
CA GLN A 43 -6.49 11.96 -13.18
C GLN A 43 -5.85 13.34 -13.00
N ASN A 44 -4.92 13.46 -12.06
CA ASN A 44 -4.13 14.66 -11.87
C ASN A 44 -2.82 14.33 -11.16
N ARG A 45 -1.70 14.85 -11.67
CA ARG A 45 -0.35 14.49 -11.20
C ARG A 45 -0.15 12.96 -11.18
N GLU A 46 0.35 12.40 -10.09
CA GLU A 46 0.52 10.97 -9.85
C GLU A 46 -0.78 10.23 -9.50
N TYR A 47 -1.92 10.92 -9.35
CA TYR A 47 -3.17 10.32 -8.91
C TYR A 47 -4.03 9.94 -10.11
N ARG A 48 -4.19 8.64 -10.35
CA ARG A 48 -5.03 8.06 -11.40
C ARG A 48 -6.02 7.12 -10.74
N SER A 49 -7.31 7.48 -10.77
CA SER A 49 -8.37 6.81 -10.01
C SER A 49 -9.44 6.27 -10.93
N TYR A 50 -9.80 5.01 -10.70
CA TYR A 50 -10.83 4.27 -11.41
C TYR A 50 -11.89 3.77 -10.43
N THR A 51 -13.11 3.63 -10.92
CA THR A 51 -14.16 2.80 -10.30
C THR A 51 -14.44 1.60 -11.18
N GLY A 52 -15.00 0.54 -10.62
CA GLY A 52 -15.46 -0.64 -11.33
C GLY A 52 -16.00 -1.66 -10.35
N THR A 53 -16.22 -2.89 -10.80
CA THR A 53 -16.62 -3.99 -9.93
C THR A 53 -15.63 -5.14 -9.97
N TRP A 54 -15.37 -5.74 -8.80
CA TRP A 54 -14.66 -6.99 -8.66
C TRP A 54 -15.62 -8.04 -8.11
N LYS A 55 -15.87 -9.12 -8.87
CA LYS A 55 -16.87 -10.15 -8.51
C LYS A 55 -18.24 -9.56 -8.11
N GLY A 56 -18.69 -8.51 -8.81
CA GLY A 56 -19.95 -7.82 -8.57
C GLY A 56 -19.94 -6.80 -7.43
N VAL A 57 -18.83 -6.65 -6.69
CA VAL A 57 -18.70 -5.67 -5.60
C VAL A 57 -18.03 -4.39 -6.12
N PRO A 58 -18.64 -3.21 -5.94
CA PRO A 58 -18.03 -1.94 -6.34
C PRO A 58 -16.76 -1.62 -5.56
N VAL A 59 -15.69 -1.25 -6.29
CA VAL A 59 -14.39 -0.88 -5.72
C VAL A 59 -13.80 0.35 -6.43
N VAL A 60 -12.92 1.06 -5.72
CA VAL A 60 -12.02 2.07 -6.27
C VAL A 60 -10.64 1.47 -6.46
N VAL A 61 -9.95 1.81 -7.55
CA VAL A 61 -8.52 1.58 -7.73
C VAL A 61 -7.86 2.93 -7.94
N SER A 62 -6.84 3.27 -7.15
CA SER A 62 -6.23 4.61 -7.25
C SER A 62 -4.74 4.61 -6.98
N SER A 63 -3.97 5.33 -7.79
CA SER A 63 -2.55 5.56 -7.52
C SER A 63 -2.32 6.71 -6.54
N HIS A 64 -1.27 6.59 -5.72
CA HIS A 64 -0.93 7.57 -4.68
C HIS A 64 0.51 8.13 -4.79
N GLY A 65 1.31 7.64 -5.75
CA GLY A 65 2.70 8.06 -5.94
C GLY A 65 3.68 7.49 -4.92
N VAL A 66 4.90 8.00 -4.94
CA VAL A 66 5.99 7.61 -4.03
C VAL A 66 6.04 8.56 -2.84
N GLY A 67 6.13 8.01 -1.64
CA GLY A 67 6.30 8.69 -0.36
C GLY A 67 5.00 8.98 0.38
N GLY A 68 5.06 8.82 1.71
CA GLY A 68 3.97 9.10 2.64
C GLY A 68 3.29 10.47 2.46
N PRO A 69 4.01 11.61 2.34
CA PRO A 69 3.37 12.93 2.25
C PRO A 69 2.40 13.09 1.08
N GLY A 70 2.80 12.63 -0.12
CA GLY A 70 1.94 12.68 -1.31
C GLY A 70 0.78 11.68 -1.22
N ALA A 71 1.06 10.48 -0.69
CA ALA A 71 0.05 9.46 -0.52
C ALA A 71 -1.04 9.87 0.49
N LEU A 72 -0.67 10.59 1.56
CA LEU A 72 -1.62 11.13 2.54
C LEU A 72 -2.67 12.06 1.91
N CYS A 73 -2.28 12.86 0.92
CA CYS A 73 -3.23 13.70 0.18
C CYS A 73 -4.27 12.87 -0.56
N GLN A 74 -3.85 11.79 -1.21
CA GLN A 74 -4.74 10.88 -1.91
C GLN A 74 -5.68 10.13 -0.95
N PHE A 75 -5.15 9.60 0.16
CA PHE A 75 -5.96 8.92 1.17
C PHE A 75 -7.04 9.85 1.75
N GLY A 76 -6.66 11.10 2.01
CA GLY A 76 -7.57 12.15 2.48
C GLY A 76 -8.73 12.41 1.52
N GLU A 77 -8.43 12.62 0.24
CA GLU A 77 -9.47 12.90 -0.76
C GLU A 77 -10.34 11.68 -1.07
N LEU A 78 -9.79 10.47 -1.10
CA LEU A 78 -10.59 9.25 -1.21
C LEU A 78 -11.55 9.09 -0.02
N ALA A 79 -11.09 9.37 1.20
CA ALA A 79 -11.93 9.32 2.40
C ALA A 79 -13.04 10.39 2.39
N GLU A 80 -12.75 11.60 1.89
CA GLU A 80 -13.78 12.64 1.66
C GLU A 80 -14.81 12.17 0.62
N ALA A 81 -14.36 11.49 -0.43
CA ALA A 81 -15.18 10.99 -1.52
C ALA A 81 -16.07 9.78 -1.18
N GLY A 82 -15.89 9.18 0.00
CA GLY A 82 -16.73 8.11 0.54
C GLY A 82 -16.00 6.80 0.85
N VAL A 83 -14.70 6.70 0.57
CA VAL A 83 -13.92 5.50 0.90
C VAL A 83 -13.79 5.35 2.42
N ARG A 84 -13.96 4.12 2.90
CA ARG A 84 -13.88 3.75 4.32
C ARG A 84 -12.92 2.60 4.60
N THR A 85 -12.64 1.77 3.60
CA THR A 85 -11.70 0.64 3.70
C THR A 85 -10.63 0.76 2.62
N PHE A 86 -9.38 0.69 3.03
CA PHE A 86 -8.21 0.79 2.15
C PHE A 86 -7.38 -0.49 2.22
N LEU A 87 -6.97 -1.01 1.07
CA LEU A 87 -5.85 -1.93 0.98
C LEU A 87 -4.78 -1.33 0.10
N ARG A 88 -3.54 -1.29 0.61
CA ARG A 88 -2.38 -0.91 -0.20
C ARG A 88 -1.78 -2.16 -0.85
N LEU A 89 -1.61 -2.11 -2.16
CA LEU A 89 -0.80 -3.05 -2.94
C LEU A 89 0.48 -2.36 -3.38
N GLY A 90 1.58 -2.66 -2.70
CA GLY A 90 2.90 -2.06 -2.92
C GLY A 90 3.93 -3.08 -3.40
N THR A 91 5.12 -2.57 -3.70
CA THR A 91 6.33 -3.39 -3.74
C THR A 91 7.24 -3.01 -2.57
N ALA A 92 8.19 -3.88 -2.22
CA ALA A 92 9.07 -3.69 -1.07
C ALA A 92 10.39 -4.45 -1.23
N GLY A 93 11.44 -3.96 -0.57
CA GLY A 93 12.67 -4.73 -0.39
C GLY A 93 12.54 -5.71 0.77
N SER A 94 13.07 -6.93 0.62
CA SER A 94 13.16 -7.91 1.71
C SER A 94 14.20 -7.50 2.76
N LEU A 95 13.89 -7.76 4.03
CA LEU A 95 14.80 -7.61 5.16
C LEU A 95 15.00 -8.91 5.94
N ALA A 96 14.50 -10.03 5.43
CA ALA A 96 14.55 -11.32 6.12
C ALA A 96 15.07 -12.43 5.22
N ASP A 97 15.82 -13.35 5.83
CA ASP A 97 16.22 -14.60 5.16
C ASP A 97 14.99 -15.38 4.70
N GLY A 98 15.07 -15.94 3.48
CA GLY A 98 14.02 -16.78 2.92
C GLY A 98 12.78 -16.06 2.41
N ILE A 99 12.79 -14.72 2.37
CA ILE A 99 11.81 -13.92 1.63
C ILE A 99 12.51 -13.32 0.42
N THR A 100 12.06 -13.71 -0.77
CA THR A 100 12.72 -13.48 -2.05
C THR A 100 11.81 -12.80 -3.05
N ASP A 101 12.35 -12.43 -4.21
CA ASP A 101 11.62 -11.67 -5.23
C ASP A 101 10.34 -12.38 -5.68
N GLY A 102 9.27 -11.60 -5.80
CA GLY A 102 7.93 -12.09 -6.13
C GLY A 102 7.16 -12.68 -4.94
N ASP A 103 7.79 -12.90 -3.78
CA ASP A 103 7.07 -13.32 -2.58
C ASP A 103 6.14 -12.21 -2.08
N LEU A 104 5.08 -12.64 -1.38
CA LEU A 104 4.09 -11.74 -0.79
C LEU A 104 4.38 -11.55 0.69
N VAL A 105 4.33 -10.29 1.14
CA VAL A 105 4.36 -9.91 2.54
C VAL A 105 3.06 -9.21 2.91
N ILE A 106 2.31 -9.78 3.85
CA ILE A 106 1.16 -9.16 4.49
C ILE A 106 1.67 -8.41 5.72
N ALA A 107 1.48 -7.09 5.72
CA ALA A 107 1.94 -6.25 6.82
C ALA A 107 0.93 -6.25 7.97
N GLU A 108 1.38 -6.65 9.16
CA GLU A 108 0.57 -6.61 10.39
C GLU A 108 0.68 -5.24 11.08
N ALA A 109 1.87 -4.64 10.98
CA ALA A 109 2.19 -3.30 11.46
C ALA A 109 3.34 -2.71 10.64
N ALA A 110 3.55 -1.40 10.78
CA ALA A 110 4.64 -0.69 10.12
C ALA A 110 5.44 0.17 11.10
N VAL A 111 6.77 0.16 10.98
CA VAL A 111 7.63 1.18 11.57
C VAL A 111 7.33 2.51 10.88
N ARG A 112 7.15 3.57 11.67
CA ARG A 112 6.80 4.92 11.22
C ARG A 112 8.05 5.76 10.96
N ASP A 113 8.84 5.46 9.93
CA ASP A 113 9.97 6.31 9.49
C ASP A 113 9.59 7.09 8.20
N ASP A 114 8.31 7.45 8.10
CA ASP A 114 7.69 8.11 6.94
C ASP A 114 7.82 9.64 6.93
N GLY A 115 8.18 10.24 8.08
CA GLY A 115 8.38 11.68 8.27
C GLY A 115 7.11 12.54 8.32
N VAL A 116 5.95 12.04 7.89
CA VAL A 116 4.69 12.79 7.88
C VAL A 116 3.82 12.48 9.09
N THR A 117 3.78 11.24 9.56
CA THR A 117 2.93 10.82 10.67
C THR A 117 3.37 11.43 12.00
N GLN A 118 4.66 11.76 12.17
CA GLN A 118 5.17 12.51 13.32
C GLN A 118 4.58 13.93 13.43
N GLN A 119 4.07 14.47 12.32
CA GLN A 119 3.38 15.77 12.30
C GLN A 119 1.88 15.63 12.59
N LEU A 120 1.34 14.41 12.60
CA LEU A 120 -0.07 14.12 12.86
C LEU A 120 -0.31 13.65 14.30
N ILE A 121 0.61 12.84 14.83
CA ILE A 121 0.47 12.21 16.14
C ILE A 121 1.84 11.83 16.73
N HIS A 122 1.93 11.79 18.06
CA HIS A 122 3.12 11.38 18.80
C HIS A 122 3.70 10.03 18.34
N PRO A 123 5.04 9.84 18.37
CA PRO A 123 5.73 8.67 17.80
C PRO A 123 5.33 7.33 18.45
N GLU A 124 4.84 7.35 19.70
CA GLU A 124 4.39 6.16 20.43
C GLU A 124 3.08 5.58 19.88
N TYR A 125 2.32 6.36 19.10
CA TYR A 125 1.09 5.87 18.49
C TYR A 125 1.40 4.78 17.45
N PRO A 126 0.80 3.59 17.53
CA PRO A 126 1.15 2.48 16.64
C PRO A 126 0.58 2.65 15.22
N ALA A 127 1.29 2.15 14.22
CA ALA A 127 0.77 1.94 12.87
C ALA A 127 0.49 0.44 12.69
N PHE A 128 -0.78 0.03 12.84
CA PHE A 128 -1.21 -1.36 12.74
C PHE A 128 -2.29 -1.54 11.68
N ALA A 129 -2.28 -2.69 11.01
CA ALA A 129 -3.33 -3.05 10.07
C ALA A 129 -4.61 -3.47 10.79
N THR A 130 -5.75 -3.17 10.19
CA THR A 130 -7.06 -3.66 10.64
C THR A 130 -7.05 -5.20 10.66
N PRO A 131 -7.31 -5.86 11.81
CA PRO A 131 -7.17 -7.31 11.95
C PRO A 131 -7.96 -8.11 10.90
N GLU A 132 -9.16 -7.65 10.55
CA GLU A 132 -10.03 -8.30 9.56
C GLU A 132 -9.38 -8.34 8.17
N LEU A 133 -8.65 -7.28 7.79
CA LEU A 133 -7.93 -7.22 6.51
C LEU A 133 -6.72 -8.15 6.52
N VAL A 134 -6.00 -8.26 7.64
CA VAL A 134 -4.88 -9.22 7.78
C VAL A 134 -5.39 -10.66 7.64
N VAL A 135 -6.52 -10.99 8.28
CA VAL A 135 -7.15 -12.32 8.19
C VAL A 135 -7.63 -12.60 6.77
N ALA A 136 -8.30 -11.65 6.12
CA ALA A 136 -8.79 -11.80 4.75
C ALA A 136 -7.62 -12.01 3.76
N LEU A 137 -6.55 -11.22 3.86
CA LEU A 137 -5.34 -11.41 3.06
C LEU A 137 -4.69 -12.77 3.30
N SER A 138 -4.59 -13.21 4.57
CA SER A 138 -3.98 -14.50 4.92
C SER A 138 -4.77 -15.69 4.39
N ARG A 139 -6.10 -15.58 4.31
CA ARG A 139 -6.95 -16.60 3.68
C ARG A 139 -6.77 -16.63 2.17
N ALA A 140 -6.64 -15.45 1.54
CA ALA A 140 -6.47 -15.32 0.10
C ALA A 140 -5.06 -15.72 -0.39
N ALA A 141 -4.05 -15.62 0.47
CA ALA A 141 -2.67 -16.06 0.21
C ALA A 141 -2.06 -16.77 1.43
N PRO A 142 -2.40 -18.06 1.67
CA PRO A 142 -1.90 -18.82 2.82
C PRO A 142 -0.37 -18.99 2.86
N GLU A 143 0.28 -18.88 1.71
CA GLU A 143 1.73 -18.97 1.54
C GLU A 143 2.47 -17.65 1.82
N ALA A 144 1.74 -16.53 1.95
CA ALA A 144 2.35 -15.23 2.16
C ALA A 144 3.03 -15.12 3.53
N HIS A 145 4.14 -14.41 3.57
CA HIS A 145 4.82 -14.05 4.81
C HIS A 145 4.03 -12.96 5.55
N ARG A 146 4.19 -12.91 6.87
CA ARG A 146 3.51 -11.95 7.74
C ARG A 146 4.46 -11.36 8.75
N GLY A 147 4.33 -10.07 9.02
CA GLY A 147 5.10 -9.43 10.08
C GLY A 147 5.09 -7.91 10.01
N VAL A 148 6.04 -7.33 10.73
CA VAL A 148 6.27 -5.89 10.79
C VAL A 148 7.10 -5.46 9.59
N VAL A 149 6.64 -4.43 8.89
CA VAL A 149 7.37 -3.80 7.78
C VAL A 149 7.92 -2.45 8.21
N TRP A 150 8.84 -1.89 7.44
CA TRP A 150 9.39 -0.56 7.69
C TRP A 150 9.02 0.40 6.59
N THR A 151 8.25 1.42 6.93
CA THR A 151 7.96 2.53 6.03
C THR A 151 9.02 3.60 6.21
N ARG A 152 9.82 3.85 5.16
CA ARG A 152 10.91 4.83 5.19
C ARG A 152 10.72 5.92 4.13
N ALA A 153 10.94 7.18 4.49
CA ALA A 153 10.82 8.30 3.57
C ALA A 153 11.97 8.39 2.54
N ALA A 154 13.19 8.03 2.94
CA ALA A 154 14.35 8.02 2.06
C ALA A 154 14.53 6.63 1.44
N PHE A 155 14.55 6.54 0.12
CA PHE A 155 14.86 5.29 -0.58
C PHE A 155 16.35 4.94 -0.43
N SER A 156 17.24 5.83 -0.86
CA SER A 156 18.70 5.65 -0.73
C SER A 156 19.27 6.47 0.42
N PRO A 157 20.20 5.91 1.22
CA PRO A 157 20.98 6.71 2.16
C PRO A 157 21.88 7.70 1.42
N LEU A 158 22.07 8.90 2.00
CA LEU A 158 23.00 9.91 1.50
C LEU A 158 24.02 10.21 2.61
N VAL A 159 23.76 11.22 3.44
CA VAL A 159 24.67 11.62 4.54
C VAL A 159 24.48 10.75 5.78
N LEU A 160 23.23 10.40 6.10
CA LEU A 160 22.91 9.56 7.25
C LEU A 160 22.88 8.08 6.84
N THR A 161 23.50 7.24 7.66
CA THR A 161 23.46 5.79 7.51
C THR A 161 22.10 5.23 7.95
N LEU A 162 21.77 4.07 7.40
CA LEU A 162 20.59 3.32 7.79
C LEU A 162 20.85 2.52 9.07
N PRO A 163 19.99 2.58 10.11
CA PRO A 163 20.06 1.73 11.29
C PRO A 163 19.57 0.30 10.99
N MET A 164 20.23 -0.35 10.01
CA MET A 164 19.82 -1.67 9.52
C MET A 164 19.92 -2.73 10.62
N ALA A 165 21.00 -2.71 11.40
CA ALA A 165 21.27 -3.73 12.41
C ALA A 165 20.14 -3.80 13.45
N GLU A 166 19.63 -2.65 13.88
CA GLU A 166 18.55 -2.52 14.85
C GLU A 166 17.24 -3.07 14.32
N TYR A 167 16.85 -2.70 13.08
CA TYR A 167 15.60 -3.18 12.48
C TYR A 167 15.63 -4.66 12.10
N LEU A 168 16.79 -5.17 11.66
CA LEU A 168 17.00 -6.61 11.45
C LEU A 168 16.90 -7.38 12.77
N ALA A 169 17.54 -6.90 13.84
CA ALA A 169 17.43 -7.50 15.17
C ALA A 169 16.00 -7.45 15.72
N ALA A 170 15.23 -6.41 15.37
CA ALA A 170 13.81 -6.27 15.69
C ALA A 170 12.88 -7.13 14.81
N ARG A 171 13.43 -7.91 13.88
CA ARG A 171 12.68 -8.82 12.99
C ARG A 171 11.69 -8.10 12.06
N VAL A 172 12.04 -6.90 11.62
CA VAL A 172 11.35 -6.27 10.48
C VAL A 172 11.65 -7.08 9.22
N ILE A 173 10.62 -7.41 8.44
CA ILE A 173 10.75 -8.37 7.33
C ILE A 173 10.77 -7.75 5.93
N ALA A 174 10.30 -6.51 5.78
CA ALA A 174 10.31 -5.80 4.50
C ALA A 174 10.39 -4.27 4.70
N ILE A 175 10.86 -3.55 3.69
CA ILE A 175 10.97 -2.09 3.67
C ILE A 175 10.28 -1.48 2.44
N GLU A 176 9.45 -0.47 2.68
CA GLU A 176 8.69 0.27 1.67
C GLU A 176 8.53 1.74 2.10
N MET A 177 7.66 2.53 1.45
CA MET A 177 7.68 3.99 1.57
C MET A 177 6.33 4.68 1.90
N GLU A 178 5.21 3.95 2.02
CA GLU A 178 3.89 4.59 2.25
C GLU A 178 2.98 3.95 3.33
N LEU A 179 3.20 2.70 3.75
CA LEU A 179 2.17 1.96 4.48
C LEU A 179 1.87 2.52 5.87
N SER A 180 2.88 2.89 6.67
CA SER A 180 2.67 3.49 7.99
C SER A 180 1.79 4.75 7.91
N THR A 181 1.94 5.54 6.86
CA THR A 181 1.13 6.73 6.59
C THR A 181 -0.34 6.36 6.44
N LEU A 182 -0.64 5.34 5.63
CA LEU A 182 -2.01 4.85 5.45
C LEU A 182 -2.60 4.33 6.75
N LEU A 183 -1.84 3.52 7.49
CA LEU A 183 -2.32 2.89 8.73
C LEU A 183 -2.63 3.94 9.81
N VAL A 184 -1.73 4.92 10.03
CA VAL A 184 -1.96 6.01 10.98
C VAL A 184 -3.12 6.90 10.53
N PHE A 185 -3.17 7.27 9.25
CA PHE A 185 -4.27 8.07 8.70
C PHE A 185 -5.63 7.41 8.95
N ALA A 186 -5.75 6.11 8.63
CA ALA A 186 -6.98 5.37 8.79
C ALA A 186 -7.39 5.26 10.26
N ALA A 187 -6.45 4.92 11.15
CA ALA A 187 -6.71 4.79 12.58
C ALA A 187 -7.21 6.11 13.20
N LEU A 188 -6.59 7.25 12.86
CA LEU A 188 -7.01 8.58 13.34
C LEU A 188 -8.38 9.02 12.81
N ARG A 189 -8.89 8.38 11.76
CA ARG A 189 -10.17 8.68 11.10
C ARG A 189 -11.25 7.62 11.36
N GLY A 190 -10.95 6.57 12.14
CA GLY A 190 -11.88 5.45 12.33
C GLY A 190 -12.14 4.63 11.07
N LEU A 191 -11.18 4.60 10.14
CA LEU A 191 -11.25 3.87 8.87
C LEU A 191 -10.50 2.53 8.99
N ARG A 192 -10.74 1.63 8.03
CA ARG A 192 -10.03 0.34 7.95
C ARG A 192 -8.89 0.43 6.94
N ALA A 193 -7.72 -0.10 7.29
CA ALA A 193 -6.57 -0.13 6.40
C ALA A 193 -5.69 -1.37 6.60
N GLY A 194 -5.10 -1.85 5.51
CA GLY A 194 -4.11 -2.93 5.51
C GLY A 194 -3.20 -2.85 4.29
N GLY A 195 -2.22 -3.74 4.20
CA GLY A 195 -1.26 -3.75 3.10
C GLY A 195 -0.75 -5.14 2.75
N VAL A 196 -0.61 -5.39 1.46
CA VAL A 196 0.13 -6.51 0.89
C VAL A 196 1.22 -5.97 -0.04
N LEU A 197 2.43 -6.49 0.11
CA LEU A 197 3.62 -6.04 -0.59
C LEU A 197 4.19 -7.19 -1.40
N VAL A 198 4.68 -6.90 -2.59
CA VAL A 198 5.44 -7.85 -3.42
C VAL A 198 6.91 -7.53 -3.30
N ILE A 199 7.73 -8.51 -2.98
CA ILE A 199 9.18 -8.30 -2.88
C ILE A 199 9.78 -8.07 -4.26
N ASP A 200 10.53 -6.97 -4.41
CA ASP A 200 11.18 -6.57 -5.68
C ASP A 200 12.71 -6.50 -5.59
N GLY A 201 13.28 -6.79 -4.43
CA GLY A 201 14.72 -6.92 -4.20
C GLY A 201 15.05 -7.32 -2.77
N ASP A 202 16.33 -7.57 -2.52
CA ASP A 202 16.88 -7.76 -1.17
C ASP A 202 17.51 -6.44 -0.70
N ALA A 203 16.98 -5.87 0.38
CA ALA A 203 17.44 -4.60 0.93
C ALA A 203 18.46 -4.76 2.07
N ARG A 204 18.91 -5.99 2.36
CA ARG A 204 19.88 -6.27 3.42
C ARG A 204 21.30 -5.85 3.02
N PRO A 205 22.13 -5.44 3.99
CA PRO A 205 23.46 -4.87 3.72
C PRO A 205 24.47 -5.89 3.18
N ASP A 206 24.22 -7.18 3.35
CA ASP A 206 25.05 -8.29 2.87
C ASP A 206 24.69 -8.78 1.46
N HIS A 207 23.72 -8.14 0.79
CA HIS A 207 23.39 -8.49 -0.59
C HIS A 207 24.59 -8.29 -1.51
N PRO A 208 24.99 -9.30 -2.30
CA PRO A 208 26.26 -9.34 -3.03
C PRO A 208 26.41 -8.28 -4.11
N ASP A 209 25.31 -7.64 -4.53
CA ASP A 209 25.33 -6.48 -5.43
C ASP A 209 24.21 -5.47 -5.09
N PRO A 210 24.51 -4.38 -4.35
CA PRO A 210 23.55 -3.31 -4.08
C PRO A 210 23.13 -2.51 -5.31
N SER A 211 23.83 -2.67 -6.44
CA SER A 211 23.53 -1.99 -7.71
C SER A 211 22.67 -2.82 -8.66
N ALA A 212 22.39 -4.07 -8.33
CA ALA A 212 21.57 -5.01 -9.12
C ALA A 212 20.05 -4.88 -8.90
N TYR A 213 19.57 -3.78 -8.30
CA TYR A 213 18.14 -3.56 -8.13
C TYR A 213 17.45 -3.38 -9.49
N ASP A 214 16.64 -4.37 -9.87
CA ASP A 214 15.80 -4.34 -11.06
C ASP A 214 14.37 -4.76 -10.70
N PRO A 215 13.42 -3.82 -10.57
CA PRO A 215 12.04 -4.15 -10.28
C PRO A 215 11.25 -4.63 -11.51
N HIS A 216 11.84 -4.64 -12.71
CA HIS A 216 11.16 -4.96 -13.97
C HIS A 216 11.29 -6.43 -14.40
N ARG A 217 11.64 -7.30 -13.45
CA ARG A 217 11.79 -8.74 -13.68
C ARG A 217 10.45 -9.46 -13.73
N ASP A 218 10.36 -10.51 -14.54
CA ASP A 218 9.13 -11.30 -14.73
C ASP A 218 8.57 -11.83 -13.40
N VAL A 219 9.44 -12.30 -12.50
CA VAL A 219 9.05 -12.80 -11.17
C VAL A 219 8.31 -11.77 -10.32
N VAL A 220 8.71 -10.49 -10.43
CA VAL A 220 8.06 -9.37 -9.73
C VAL A 220 6.72 -9.06 -10.39
N ALA A 221 6.66 -9.05 -11.73
CA ALA A 221 5.42 -8.83 -12.46
C ALA A 221 4.36 -9.92 -12.18
N GLU A 222 4.79 -11.19 -12.13
CA GLU A 222 3.95 -12.33 -11.73
C GLU A 222 3.46 -12.20 -10.28
N GLY A 223 4.36 -11.79 -9.37
CA GLY A 223 4.04 -11.47 -7.98
C GLY A 223 2.97 -10.38 -7.88
N VAL A 224 3.10 -9.27 -8.62
CA VAL A 224 2.12 -8.17 -8.67
C VAL A 224 0.78 -8.63 -9.22
N ALA A 225 0.77 -9.47 -10.27
CA ALA A 225 -0.47 -10.02 -10.82
C ALA A 225 -1.18 -10.94 -9.82
N ARG A 226 -0.43 -11.76 -9.06
CA ARG A 226 -0.96 -12.59 -7.97
C ARG A 226 -1.50 -11.73 -6.83
N ALA A 227 -0.72 -10.76 -6.38
CA ALA A 227 -1.07 -9.83 -5.31
C ALA A 227 -2.31 -8.98 -5.65
N THR A 228 -2.50 -8.61 -6.92
CA THR A 228 -3.71 -7.91 -7.39
C THR A 228 -4.97 -8.72 -7.09
N ARG A 229 -4.99 -10.02 -7.42
CA ARG A 229 -6.14 -10.88 -7.14
C ARG A 229 -6.35 -11.07 -5.65
N VAL A 230 -5.26 -11.32 -4.90
CA VAL A 230 -5.28 -11.49 -3.44
C VAL A 230 -5.85 -10.25 -2.75
N ALA A 231 -5.37 -9.06 -3.13
CA ALA A 231 -5.81 -7.80 -2.53
C ALA A 231 -7.29 -7.50 -2.86
N LEU A 232 -7.72 -7.70 -4.11
CA LEU A 232 -9.12 -7.48 -4.49
C LEU A 232 -10.06 -8.49 -3.81
N ASP A 233 -9.68 -9.76 -3.70
CA ASP A 233 -10.45 -10.77 -2.99
C ASP A 233 -10.56 -10.45 -1.49
N ALA A 234 -9.46 -10.09 -0.84
CA ALA A 234 -9.48 -9.68 0.57
C ALA A 234 -10.29 -8.40 0.81
N LEU A 235 -10.25 -7.44 -0.13
CA LEU A 235 -10.98 -6.17 -0.02
C LEU A 235 -12.50 -6.38 0.03
N ILE A 236 -13.01 -7.38 -0.70
CA ILE A 236 -14.44 -7.67 -0.78
C ILE A 236 -14.91 -8.68 0.28
N ASP A 237 -13.99 -9.45 0.89
CA ASP A 237 -14.29 -10.39 1.99
C ASP A 237 -14.59 -9.65 3.31
N VAL A 238 -14.06 -8.44 3.48
CA VAL A 238 -14.36 -7.61 4.66
C VAL A 238 -15.68 -6.87 4.49
N GLU A 239 -16.57 -7.04 5.48
CA GLU A 239 -17.84 -6.32 5.56
C GLU A 239 -17.61 -4.81 5.45
N GLY A 240 -18.61 -4.09 4.91
CA GLY A 240 -18.52 -2.64 4.81
C GLY A 240 -18.31 -2.03 6.20
N ALA A 241 -17.49 -0.99 6.29
CA ALA A 241 -17.56 -0.12 7.47
C ALA A 241 -18.84 0.71 7.32
N GLU A 242 -19.74 0.62 8.30
CA GLU A 242 -20.95 1.46 8.39
C GLU A 242 -20.60 2.94 8.59
#